data_AF-A0A8J4JRD8-F1
#
_entry.id   AF-A0A8J4JRD8-F1
#
_cell.length_a   1.000
_cell.length_b   1.000
_cell.length_c   1.000
_cell.angle_alpha   90.00
_cell.angle_beta   90.00
_cell.angle_gamma   90.00
#
_symmetry.space_group_name_H-M   'P 1'
#
loop_
_entity.id
_entity.type
_entity.pdbx_description
1 polymer ?
#
loop_
_entity_poly.entity_id
_entity_poly.type
_entity_poly.pdbx_seq_one_letter_code
_entity_poly.pdbx_strand_id
1 'polypeptide(L)'
;MVKMNCILLTACIVLVAFCSCGYTLRCYHCENSPSLCKTNSTCLATEDTCLQMKFGKLRTSSCWKASQCSVNGIAEFFQLDNFEFFCCQHDLCNESAITGVNKAAFSIASVMTMLWM
;
A
#
# COMPACT_ATOMS: atom_id res chain seq x y z
N MET A 1 -35.00 -14.64 -27.95
CA MET A 1 -33.91 -13.62 -27.99
C MET A 1 -33.67 -12.94 -26.64
N VAL A 2 -34.71 -12.60 -25.85
CA VAL A 2 -34.56 -11.92 -24.53
C VAL A 2 -33.74 -12.72 -23.50
N LYS A 3 -33.96 -14.05 -23.43
CA LYS A 3 -33.33 -14.93 -22.43
C LYS A 3 -31.80 -15.05 -22.57
N MET A 4 -31.27 -15.04 -23.79
CA MET A 4 -29.82 -15.12 -24.06
C MET A 4 -29.13 -13.79 -23.77
N ASN A 5 -29.83 -12.67 -23.99
CA ASN A 5 -29.34 -11.33 -23.67
C ASN A 5 -29.28 -11.09 -22.16
N CYS A 6 -30.25 -11.64 -21.39
CA CYS A 6 -30.22 -11.60 -19.93
C CYS A 6 -29.04 -12.39 -19.36
N ILE A 7 -28.74 -13.58 -19.88
CA ILE A 7 -27.60 -14.40 -19.44
C ILE A 7 -26.27 -13.70 -19.72
N LEU A 8 -26.14 -13.06 -20.89
CA LEU A 8 -24.96 -12.28 -21.25
C LEU A 8 -24.77 -11.09 -20.30
N LEU A 9 -25.86 -10.39 -19.97
CA LEU A 9 -25.86 -9.29 -19.01
C LEU A 9 -25.43 -9.74 -17.61
N THR A 10 -25.98 -10.84 -17.08
CA THR A 10 -25.56 -11.35 -15.77
C THR A 10 -24.10 -11.80 -15.78
N ALA A 11 -23.64 -12.47 -16.83
CA ALA A 11 -22.24 -12.87 -16.96
C ALA A 11 -21.28 -11.66 -16.97
N CYS A 12 -21.64 -10.59 -17.71
CA CYS A 12 -20.86 -9.35 -17.74
C CYS A 12 -20.82 -8.66 -16.36
N ILE A 13 -21.94 -8.61 -15.63
CA ILE A 13 -22.01 -8.00 -14.29
C ILE A 13 -21.13 -8.78 -13.30
N VAL A 14 -21.15 -10.11 -13.36
CA VAL A 14 -20.30 -10.96 -12.53
C VAL A 14 -18.82 -10.73 -12.84
N LEU A 15 -18.44 -10.67 -14.12
CA LEU A 15 -17.06 -10.40 -14.54
C LEU A 15 -16.55 -9.03 -14.06
N VAL A 16 -17.38 -7.98 -14.11
CA VAL A 16 -17.02 -6.64 -13.63
C VAL A 16 -16.88 -6.63 -12.09
N ALA A 17 -17.72 -7.38 -11.37
CA ALA A 17 -17.62 -7.48 -9.90
C ALA A 17 -16.34 -8.19 -9.42
N PHE A 18 -15.80 -9.12 -10.23
CA PHE A 18 -14.50 -9.76 -9.97
C PHE A 18 -13.31 -9.00 -10.57
N CYS A 19 -13.55 -7.88 -11.24
CA CYS A 19 -12.50 -7.01 -11.74
C CYS A 19 -11.97 -6.17 -10.57
N SER A 20 -11.18 -6.80 -9.71
CA SER A 20 -10.38 -6.10 -8.71
C SER A 20 -9.42 -5.20 -9.48
N CYS A 21 -9.74 -3.91 -9.60
CA CYS A 21 -8.78 -2.91 -10.02
C CYS A 21 -7.55 -3.08 -9.12
N GLY A 22 -6.45 -3.59 -9.66
CA GLY A 22 -5.19 -3.65 -8.93
C GLY A 22 -4.80 -2.22 -8.59
N TYR A 23 -5.09 -1.80 -7.36
CA TYR A 23 -4.66 -0.50 -6.87
C TYR A 23 -3.14 -0.49 -6.92
N THR A 24 -2.57 0.32 -7.80
CA THR A 24 -1.13 0.46 -7.87
C THR A 24 -0.73 1.43 -6.78
N LEU A 25 -0.18 0.88 -5.69
CA LEU A 25 0.24 1.64 -4.52
C LEU A 25 1.28 2.69 -4.97
N ARG A 26 1.14 3.94 -4.54
CA ARG A 26 2.14 4.98 -4.81
C ARG A 26 2.96 5.24 -3.57
N CYS A 27 4.28 5.19 -3.67
CA CYS A 27 5.19 5.43 -2.56
C CYS A 27 6.25 6.46 -2.94
N TYR A 28 6.86 7.09 -1.95
CA TYR A 28 8.10 7.83 -2.16
C TYR A 28 9.25 6.88 -2.45
N HIS A 29 10.07 7.20 -3.45
CA HIS A 29 11.22 6.42 -3.87
C HIS A 29 12.48 7.28 -3.90
N CYS A 30 13.38 7.07 -2.95
CA CYS A 30 14.70 7.72 -2.86
C CYS A 30 15.68 6.78 -2.17
N GLU A 31 16.89 6.66 -2.71
CA GLU A 31 18.00 5.95 -2.07
C GLU A 31 18.96 6.92 -1.40
N ASN A 32 19.37 6.61 -0.17
CA ASN A 32 20.43 7.29 0.58
C ASN A 32 20.32 8.83 0.57
N SER A 33 19.10 9.35 0.67
CA SER A 33 18.88 10.80 0.66
C SER A 33 19.15 11.37 2.06
N PRO A 34 20.01 12.39 2.18
CA PRO A 34 20.17 13.15 3.43
C PRO A 34 19.03 14.16 3.64
N SER A 35 18.19 14.39 2.63
CA SER A 35 17.08 15.35 2.65
C SER A 35 15.72 14.66 2.45
N LEU A 36 14.62 15.39 2.69
CA LEU A 36 13.26 14.86 2.49
C LEU A 36 13.07 14.34 1.07
N CYS A 37 12.62 13.09 0.95
CA CYS A 37 12.28 12.49 -0.33
C CYS A 37 11.00 13.12 -0.88
N LYS A 38 11.07 13.68 -2.10
CA LYS A 38 9.91 14.28 -2.81
C LYS A 38 9.49 13.49 -4.04
N THR A 39 10.32 12.55 -4.47
CA THR A 39 10.08 11.73 -5.65
C THR A 39 9.08 10.64 -5.30
N ASN A 40 7.89 10.70 -5.92
CA ASN A 40 6.91 9.62 -5.82
C ASN A 40 7.00 8.72 -7.05
N SER A 41 6.73 7.43 -6.85
CA SER A 41 6.71 6.42 -7.91
C SER A 41 5.59 5.43 -7.63
N THR A 42 5.02 4.90 -8.70
CA THR A 42 4.00 3.86 -8.63
C THR A 42 4.68 2.52 -8.46
N CYS A 43 4.33 1.77 -7.43
CA CYS A 43 4.88 0.46 -7.12
C CYS A 43 4.36 -0.60 -8.09
N LEU A 44 5.13 -1.68 -8.22
CA LEU A 44 4.70 -2.85 -9.00
C LEU A 44 3.54 -3.55 -8.29
N ALA A 45 2.72 -4.28 -9.05
CA ALA A 45 1.64 -5.11 -8.48
C ALA A 45 2.14 -6.18 -7.49
N THR A 46 3.44 -6.49 -7.51
CA THR A 46 4.09 -7.40 -6.57
C THR A 46 4.48 -6.75 -5.25
N GLU A 47 4.48 -5.43 -5.17
CA GLU A 47 4.93 -4.62 -4.03
C GLU A 47 3.72 -3.86 -3.47
N ASP A 48 3.15 -4.42 -2.42
CA ASP A 48 1.91 -3.97 -1.80
C ASP A 48 2.14 -3.07 -0.57
N THR A 49 3.38 -2.66 -0.32
CA THR A 49 3.74 -1.79 0.83
C THR A 49 4.74 -0.71 0.45
N CYS A 50 4.72 0.40 1.18
CA CYS A 50 5.81 1.37 1.17
C CYS A 50 6.77 1.05 2.31
N LEU A 51 8.07 1.04 2.02
CA LEU A 51 9.15 0.97 3.00
C LEU A 51 9.77 2.35 3.19
N GLN A 52 10.14 2.62 4.43
CA GLN A 52 10.96 3.73 4.82
C GLN A 52 11.99 3.24 5.83
N MET A 53 13.26 3.35 5.52
CA MET A 53 14.35 2.98 6.42
C MET A 53 15.26 4.18 6.67
N LYS A 54 15.85 4.21 7.86
CA LYS A 54 16.78 5.24 8.29
C LYS A 54 18.03 4.58 8.85
N PHE A 55 19.17 4.98 8.30
CA PHE A 55 20.48 4.54 8.72
C PHE A 55 21.32 5.78 9.08
N GLY A 56 21.44 6.06 10.38
CA GLY A 56 22.09 7.28 10.87
C GLY A 56 21.40 8.57 10.40
N LYS A 57 22.05 9.31 9.50
CA LYS A 57 21.52 10.54 8.89
C LYS A 57 20.92 10.34 7.49
N LEU A 58 21.07 9.14 6.92
CA LEU A 58 20.57 8.81 5.60
C LEU A 58 19.21 8.14 5.73
N ARG A 59 18.31 8.44 4.79
CA ARG A 59 17.00 7.82 4.70
C ARG A 59 16.80 7.24 3.30
N THR A 60 16.26 6.03 3.26
CA THR A 60 15.88 5.35 2.03
C THR A 60 14.40 5.04 2.09
N SER A 61 13.67 5.46 1.07
CA SER A 61 12.25 5.19 0.91
C SER A 61 12.07 4.44 -0.40
N SER A 62 11.29 3.36 -0.40
CA SER A 62 11.04 2.57 -1.60
C SER A 62 9.72 1.82 -1.53
N CYS A 63 9.31 1.24 -2.65
CA CYS A 63 8.27 0.21 -2.68
C CYS A 63 8.83 -1.10 -2.11
N TRP A 64 7.98 -1.88 -1.45
CA TRP A 64 8.39 -3.11 -0.78
C TRP A 64 7.26 -4.13 -0.72
N LYS A 65 7.59 -5.36 -0.33
CA LYS A 65 6.63 -6.46 -0.16
C LYS A 65 6.24 -6.60 1.30
N ALA A 66 4.95 -6.77 1.58
CA ALA A 66 4.46 -7.03 2.93
C ALA A 66 5.12 -8.25 3.57
N SER A 67 5.32 -9.31 2.78
CA SER A 67 5.98 -10.54 3.26
C SER A 67 7.45 -10.34 3.64
N GLN A 68 8.11 -9.30 3.11
CA GLN A 68 9.51 -8.98 3.40
C GLN A 68 9.65 -7.78 4.33
N CYS A 69 8.56 -7.21 4.84
CA CYS A 69 8.60 -6.17 5.86
C CYS A 69 8.92 -6.79 7.24
N SER A 70 10.16 -7.22 7.41
CA SER A 70 10.71 -7.72 8.66
C SER A 70 12.16 -7.29 8.79
N VAL A 71 12.67 -7.25 10.03
CA VAL A 71 14.07 -6.90 10.29
C VAL A 71 15.00 -7.79 9.46
N ASN A 72 14.80 -9.11 9.48
CA ASN A 72 15.63 -10.04 8.72
C ASN A 72 15.59 -9.79 7.21
N GLY A 73 14.40 -9.61 6.64
CA GLY A 73 14.26 -9.42 5.19
C GLY A 73 14.94 -8.13 4.70
N ILE A 74 14.82 -7.06 5.49
CA ILE A 74 15.45 -5.77 5.17
C ILE A 74 16.97 -5.83 5.44
N ALA A 75 17.39 -6.43 6.55
CA ALA A 75 18.80 -6.60 6.90
C ALA A 75 19.56 -7.43 5.86
N GLU A 76 18.98 -8.53 5.39
CA GLU A 76 19.57 -9.40 4.36
C GLU A 76 19.69 -8.68 3.01
N PHE A 77 18.66 -7.92 2.61
CA PHE A 77 18.65 -7.21 1.35
C PHE A 77 19.63 -6.03 1.32
N PHE A 78 19.63 -5.20 2.38
CA PHE A 78 20.48 -4.01 2.46
C PHE A 78 21.85 -4.27 3.08
N GLN A 79 22.08 -5.47 3.64
CA GLN A 79 23.31 -5.85 4.36
C GLN A 79 23.62 -4.86 5.51
N LEU A 80 22.60 -4.50 6.29
CA LEU A 80 22.69 -3.55 7.41
C LEU A 80 22.25 -4.21 8.71
N ASP A 81 23.00 -3.98 9.79
CA ASP A 81 22.72 -4.58 11.12
C ASP A 81 21.95 -3.66 12.08
N ASN A 82 21.99 -2.33 11.87
CA ASN A 82 21.38 -1.37 12.79
C ASN A 82 20.68 -0.23 12.03
N PHE A 83 19.38 -0.39 11.80
CA PHE A 83 18.54 0.56 11.07
C PHE A 83 17.15 0.64 11.70
N GLU A 84 16.53 1.81 11.60
CA GLU A 84 15.11 1.97 11.90
C GLU A 84 14.33 1.79 10.59
N PHE A 85 13.24 1.01 10.62
CA PHE A 85 12.37 0.84 9.45
C PHE A 85 10.90 1.03 9.83
N PHE A 86 10.12 1.43 8.83
CA PHE A 86 8.69 1.62 8.91
C PHE A 86 8.04 1.16 7.61
N CYS A 87 6.98 0.36 7.70
CA CYS A 87 6.20 -0.07 6.55
C CYS A 87 4.73 0.34 6.70
N CYS A 88 4.09 0.64 5.58
CA CYS A 88 2.68 1.02 5.55
C CYS A 88 2.03 0.65 4.20
N GLN A 89 0.71 0.50 4.20
CA GLN A 89 -0.09 -0.03 3.07
C GLN A 89 -1.08 1.01 2.50
N HIS A 90 -0.64 2.27 2.36
CA HIS A 90 -1.47 3.35 1.83
C HIS A 90 -0.65 4.28 0.94
N ASP A 91 -1.31 4.98 0.01
CA ASP A 91 -0.63 5.89 -0.90
C ASP A 91 0.14 6.98 -0.14
N LEU A 92 1.41 7.15 -0.52
CA LEU A 92 2.36 8.16 -0.03
C LEU A 92 2.54 8.15 1.50
N CYS A 93 2.26 7.03 2.17
CA CYS A 93 2.34 6.90 3.63
C CYS A 93 3.77 6.95 4.17
N ASN A 94 4.77 6.69 3.32
CA ASN A 94 6.19 6.79 3.66
C ASN A 94 6.75 8.22 3.50
N GLU A 95 5.89 9.22 3.67
CA GLU A 95 6.31 10.62 3.74
C GLU A 95 7.36 10.78 4.84
N SER A 96 8.37 11.60 4.57
CA SER A 96 9.51 11.78 5.46
C SER A 96 9.14 12.48 6.78
N ALA A 97 7.89 12.97 6.91
CA ALA A 97 7.34 13.45 8.16
C ALA A 97 7.18 12.26 9.13
N ILE A 98 8.14 12.11 10.03
CA ILE A 98 8.00 11.24 11.21
C ILE A 98 6.95 11.91 12.10
N THR A 99 5.68 11.77 11.74
CA THR A 99 4.57 11.99 12.64
C THR A 99 3.93 10.62 12.74
N GLY A 100 4.31 9.88 13.78
CA GLY A 100 3.68 8.62 14.15
C GLY A 100 2.22 8.87 14.48
N VAL A 101 1.38 8.99 13.46
CA VAL A 101 -0.07 8.88 13.58
C VAL A 101 -0.36 7.44 13.25
N ASN A 102 -0.49 6.67 14.32
CA ASN A 102 -1.10 5.35 14.31
C ASN A 102 -2.52 5.51 13.73
N LYS A 103 -2.66 5.42 12.39
CA LYS A 103 -3.94 5.56 11.67
C LYS A 103 -4.77 4.27 11.73
N ALA A 104 -4.57 3.44 12.75
CA ALA A 104 -5.30 2.19 12.99
C ALA A 104 -6.59 2.43 13.82
N ALA A 105 -7.32 3.52 13.55
CA ALA A 105 -8.59 3.79 14.20
C ALA A 105 -9.54 4.58 13.29
N PHE A 106 -9.94 3.98 12.16
CA PHE A 106 -11.31 4.20 11.68
C PHE A 106 -12.02 2.86 11.75
N SER A 107 -12.49 2.58 12.97
CA SER A 107 -13.42 1.50 13.28
C SER A 107 -14.70 1.66 12.48
N ILE A 108 -15.20 0.52 12.04
CA ILE A 108 -16.42 0.29 11.28
C ILE A 108 -17.64 0.78 12.07
N ALA A 109 -18.33 1.80 11.56
CA ALA A 109 -19.74 2.11 11.84
C ALA A 109 -20.23 2.97 10.65
N SER A 110 -21.19 2.58 9.82
CA SER A 110 -22.50 2.06 10.18
C SER A 110 -23.10 1.30 8.98
N VAL A 111 -23.36 0.02 9.15
CA VAL A 111 -24.50 -0.63 8.49
C VAL A 111 -25.62 -0.54 9.50
N MET A 112 -26.65 0.28 9.24
CA MET A 112 -28.04 0.10 9.70
C MET A 112 -28.84 1.38 9.45
N THR A 113 -29.38 1.54 8.24
CA THR A 113 -30.70 2.13 7.93
C THR A 113 -30.99 1.69 6.49
N MET A 114 -32.12 1.12 6.09
CA MET A 114 -33.51 1.28 6.53
C MET A 114 -34.25 -0.06 6.34
N LEU A 115 -34.71 -0.68 7.42
CA LEU A 115 -35.86 -1.59 7.38
C LEU A 115 -36.99 -0.89 8.15
N TRP A 116 -37.49 0.19 7.55
CA TRP A 116 -38.89 0.58 7.63
C TRP A 116 -39.17 1.70 6.63
N MET A 117 -39.87 1.35 5.55
CA MET A 117 -41.02 2.06 4.96
C MET A 117 -41.74 1.05 4.07
#